data_AF-A0A420QPR8-F1
#
_entry.id   AF-A0A420QPR8-F1
#
_cell.length_a   1.000
_cell.length_b   1.000
_cell.length_c   1.000
_cell.angle_alpha   90.00
_cell.angle_beta   90.00
_cell.angle_gamma   90.00
#
_symmetry.space_group_name_H-M   'P 1'
#
loop_
_entity.id
_entity.type
_entity.pdbx_description
1 polymer ?
#
loop_
_entity_poly.entity_id
_entity_poly.type
_entity_poly.pdbx_seq_one_letter_code
_entity_poly.pdbx_strand_id
1 'polypeptide(L)'
;MDELWRDTENYRQRVENLRERNVACTEEEVQEAQQDLEWIQTRIQQDTDTDVNQVTDLMSSIFKIAANLRAINLDACIIAGRTKTCRPAEHYRWYRSADQNSSWPSIWTAASQTFRIVTSAISRSRIQLEKLQIFPDTPLCSVQLRHVEDHLRTLDSRGLVAACKNIKSLGLSFSTHILIEAPPTQGECLFRHAFAAKSPYRLRQYLESDAEDFTGAATILTYMPNLTSLDLHLHHLDNLVLPKYTKAFAHISRSIRLGRLRELSLRGLPLRPDNIVLFLKSHPTITKLTLDGILLVGGSWSPVFSCIETMPALESLHLSSLSTEYHHVTNLDPMERTCEVDLQDREKWVTCGDGHILYTRDMCREEIRQGLDFRPQPGPRNIWGDDTWVYFERTQYEFGPPLRVWKWEPLVENM
;
A
#
# COMPACT_ATOMS: atom_id res chain seq x y z
N MET A 1 -10.73 17.32 -5.49
CA MET A 1 -9.59 17.27 -6.43
C MET A 1 -9.17 18.65 -6.93
N ASP A 2 -10.06 19.65 -6.99
CA ASP A 2 -9.69 21.07 -7.15
C ASP A 2 -8.70 21.56 -6.08
N GLU A 3 -8.84 21.11 -4.83
CA GLU A 3 -7.87 21.40 -3.75
C GLU A 3 -6.53 20.72 -3.97
N LEU A 4 -6.50 19.46 -4.42
CA LEU A 4 -5.25 18.70 -4.58
C LEU A 4 -4.40 19.24 -5.75
N TRP A 5 -5.05 19.66 -6.83
CA TRP A 5 -4.39 20.27 -7.99
C TRP A 5 -3.95 21.71 -7.68
N ARG A 6 -4.80 22.51 -7.02
CA ARG A 6 -4.40 23.84 -6.52
C ARG A 6 -3.26 23.75 -5.51
N ASP A 7 -3.27 22.78 -4.60
CA ASP A 7 -2.20 22.61 -3.61
C ASP A 7 -0.90 22.18 -4.25
N THR A 8 -0.95 21.31 -5.27
CA THR A 8 0.25 20.86 -5.99
C THR A 8 0.85 21.97 -6.84
N GLU A 9 0.01 22.75 -7.53
CA GLU A 9 0.47 23.89 -8.34
C GLU A 9 0.92 25.07 -7.46
N ASN A 10 0.19 25.38 -6.38
CA ASN A 10 0.63 26.34 -5.38
C ASN A 10 1.94 25.91 -4.71
N TYR A 11 2.15 24.60 -4.49
CA TYR A 11 3.39 24.06 -3.94
C TYR A 11 4.54 24.18 -4.94
N ARG A 12 4.35 23.84 -6.22
CA ARG A 12 5.38 24.04 -7.27
C ARG A 12 5.75 25.50 -7.39
N GLN A 13 4.76 26.39 -7.50
CA GLN A 13 4.98 27.83 -7.55
C GLN A 13 5.64 28.35 -6.26
N ARG A 14 5.31 27.81 -5.08
CA ARG A 14 6.02 28.14 -3.82
C ARG A 14 7.47 27.67 -3.83
N VAL A 15 7.74 26.44 -4.27
CA VAL A 15 9.09 25.86 -4.30
C VAL A 15 9.95 26.55 -5.35
N GLU A 16 9.41 26.88 -6.52
CA GLU A 16 10.10 27.71 -7.52
C GLU A 16 10.31 29.14 -7.02
N ASN A 17 9.30 29.77 -6.41
CA ASN A 17 9.48 31.08 -5.78
C ASN A 17 10.50 31.06 -4.64
N LEU A 18 10.59 29.97 -3.86
CA LEU A 18 11.58 29.78 -2.78
C LEU A 18 12.98 29.41 -3.31
N ARG A 19 13.09 28.89 -4.53
CA ARG A 19 14.38 28.63 -5.21
C ARG A 19 14.90 29.86 -5.93
N GLU A 20 14.01 30.63 -6.57
CA GLU A 20 14.35 31.87 -7.29
C GLU A 20 14.59 33.03 -6.34
N ARG A 21 13.89 33.05 -5.20
CA ARG A 21 14.16 33.96 -4.10
C ARG A 21 15.00 33.19 -3.09
N ASN A 22 16.30 33.45 -3.03
CA ASN A 22 17.12 33.19 -1.84
C ASN A 22 16.53 33.96 -0.64
N VAL A 23 15.33 33.61 -0.18
CA VAL A 23 14.72 34.17 1.02
C VAL A 23 15.46 33.54 2.17
N ALA A 24 16.40 34.28 2.74
CA ALA A 24 16.99 33.90 4.01
C ALA A 24 15.85 33.72 5.03
N CYS A 25 15.83 32.58 5.74
CA CYS A 25 14.90 32.37 6.84
C CYS A 25 14.99 33.56 7.80
N THR A 26 13.86 34.00 8.33
CA THR A 26 13.87 35.04 9.38
C THR A 26 14.50 34.46 10.66
N GLU A 27 15.05 35.33 11.52
CA GLU A 27 15.58 34.91 12.82
C GLU A 27 14.50 34.19 13.66
N GLU A 28 13.24 34.61 13.52
CA GLU A 28 12.08 33.99 14.17
C GLU A 28 11.85 32.56 13.66
N GLU A 29 11.92 32.33 12.34
CA GLU A 29 11.79 31.00 11.74
C GLU A 29 12.94 30.07 12.16
N VAL A 30 14.17 30.60 12.25
CA VAL A 30 15.33 29.84 12.73
C VAL A 30 15.16 29.48 14.20
N GLN A 31 14.75 30.42 15.04
CA GLN A 31 14.52 30.19 16.46
C GLN A 31 13.38 29.17 16.70
N GLU A 32 12.30 29.25 15.93
CA GLU A 32 11.20 28.28 15.99
C GLU A 32 11.69 26.87 15.60
N ALA A 33 12.44 26.76 14.50
CA ALA A 33 13.01 25.48 14.05
C ALA A 33 13.98 24.87 15.09
N GLN A 34 14.78 25.70 15.76
CA GLN A 34 15.68 25.26 16.83
C GLN A 34 14.89 24.67 18.01
N GLN A 35 13.83 25.35 18.46
CA GLN A 35 12.97 24.88 19.55
C GLN A 35 12.23 23.59 19.18
N ASP A 36 11.73 23.49 17.94
CA ASP A 36 11.08 22.29 17.44
C ASP A 36 12.07 21.11 17.39
N LEU A 37 13.31 21.33 16.95
CA LEU A 37 14.35 20.30 16.92
C LEU A 37 14.69 19.79 18.32
N GLU A 38 14.93 20.69 19.30
CA GLU A 38 15.22 20.32 20.69
C GLU A 38 14.08 19.51 21.31
N TRP A 39 12.83 19.91 21.04
CA TRP A 39 11.65 19.19 21.50
C TRP A 39 11.54 17.79 20.87
N ILE A 40 11.74 17.66 19.55
CA ILE A 40 11.72 16.38 18.84
C ILE A 40 12.82 15.46 19.40
N GLN A 41 14.04 15.96 19.59
CA GLN A 41 15.15 15.18 20.14
C GLN A 41 14.85 14.67 21.55
N THR A 42 14.27 15.53 22.40
CA THR A 42 13.83 15.14 23.74
C THR A 42 12.78 14.03 23.68
N ARG A 43 11.83 14.12 22.74
CA ARG A 43 10.79 13.11 22.57
C ARG A 43 11.34 11.77 22.09
N ILE A 44 12.26 11.80 21.12
CA ILE A 44 12.95 10.59 20.63
C ILE A 44 13.69 9.88 21.77
N GLN A 45 14.35 10.63 22.66
CA GLN A 45 15.05 10.03 23.80
C GLN A 45 14.06 9.33 24.75
N GLN A 46 12.94 10.00 25.09
CA GLN A 46 11.89 9.41 25.94
C GLN A 46 11.30 8.12 25.33
N ASP A 47 11.05 8.13 24.01
CA ASP A 47 10.49 6.98 23.32
C ASP A 47 11.49 5.80 23.25
N THR A 48 12.80 6.09 23.18
CA THR A 48 13.86 5.06 23.16
C THR A 48 13.97 4.30 24.49
N ASP A 49 13.70 4.99 25.60
CA ASP A 49 13.73 4.39 26.95
C ASP A 49 12.44 3.62 27.30
N THR A 50 11.45 3.61 26.42
CA THR A 50 10.14 2.99 26.67
C THR A 50 10.17 1.49 26.40
N ASP A 51 9.87 0.67 27.43
CA ASP A 51 9.76 -0.78 27.28
C ASP A 51 8.48 -1.18 26.53
N VAL A 52 8.66 -1.79 25.36
CA VAL A 52 7.60 -2.33 24.49
C VAL A 52 6.66 -3.29 25.23
N ASN A 53 7.17 -4.09 26.18
CA ASN A 53 6.34 -5.00 26.95
C ASN A 53 5.42 -4.26 27.91
N GLN A 54 5.92 -3.22 28.58
CA GLN A 54 5.11 -2.36 29.46
C GLN A 54 4.01 -1.65 28.67
N VAL A 55 4.33 -1.12 27.47
CA VAL A 55 3.32 -0.50 26.59
C VAL A 55 2.26 -1.53 26.18
N THR A 56 2.68 -2.76 25.86
CA THR A 56 1.75 -3.84 25.49
C THR A 56 0.83 -4.22 26.65
N ASP A 57 1.35 -4.28 27.88
CA ASP A 57 0.56 -4.61 29.07
C ASP A 57 -0.41 -3.50 29.46
N LEU A 58 0.02 -2.23 29.33
CA LEU A 58 -0.85 -1.09 29.50
C LEU A 58 -1.99 -1.10 28.47
N MET A 59 -1.67 -1.30 27.19
CA MET A 59 -2.66 -1.37 26.11
C MET A 59 -3.64 -2.53 26.31
N SER A 60 -3.15 -3.70 26.71
CA SER A 60 -3.99 -4.86 27.06
C SER A 60 -4.95 -4.52 28.23
N SER A 61 -4.48 -3.78 29.23
CA SER A 61 -5.30 -3.34 30.35
C SER A 61 -6.38 -2.35 29.92
N ILE A 62 -6.03 -1.40 29.04
CA ILE A 62 -6.99 -0.46 28.43
C ILE A 62 -8.08 -1.24 27.67
N PHE A 63 -7.71 -2.22 26.84
CA PHE A 63 -8.68 -3.03 26.09
C PHE A 63 -9.61 -3.86 26.99
N LYS A 64 -9.13 -4.32 28.15
CA LYS A 64 -9.99 -5.00 29.14
C LYS A 64 -11.02 -4.07 29.78
N ILE A 65 -10.65 -2.81 30.02
CA ILE A 65 -11.55 -1.80 30.59
C ILE A 65 -12.55 -1.32 29.53
N ALA A 66 -12.10 -1.18 28.29
CA ALA A 66 -12.91 -0.72 27.17
C ALA A 66 -13.84 -1.82 26.62
N ALA A 67 -14.76 -2.33 27.45
CA ALA A 67 -15.64 -3.46 27.12
C ALA A 67 -16.51 -3.25 25.86
N ASN A 68 -16.75 -2.00 25.46
CA ASN A 68 -17.53 -1.62 24.28
C ASN A 68 -16.67 -1.27 23.05
N LEU A 69 -15.35 -1.38 23.13
CA LEU A 69 -14.49 -1.15 21.97
C LEU A 69 -14.71 -2.29 20.95
N ARG A 70 -15.11 -1.91 19.73
CA ARG A 70 -15.44 -2.83 18.62
C ARG A 70 -14.55 -2.63 17.39
N ALA A 71 -13.87 -1.50 17.29
CA ALA A 71 -13.07 -1.14 16.13
C ALA A 71 -11.71 -0.61 16.56
N ILE A 72 -10.66 -1.06 15.88
CA ILE A 72 -9.31 -0.51 16.00
C ILE A 72 -8.87 -0.09 14.61
N ASN A 73 -8.43 1.17 14.48
CA ASN A 73 -7.81 1.70 13.28
C ASN A 73 -6.41 2.20 13.61
N LEU A 74 -5.41 1.68 12.91
CA LEU A 74 -4.03 2.14 13.01
C LEU A 74 -3.76 3.11 11.86
N ASP A 75 -3.28 4.28 12.22
CA ASP A 75 -2.90 5.36 11.30
C ASP A 75 -1.50 5.87 11.69
N ALA A 76 -0.84 6.59 10.79
CA ALA A 76 0.47 7.18 11.04
C ALA A 76 0.55 8.62 10.53
N CYS A 77 1.20 9.45 11.32
CA CYS A 77 1.61 10.80 10.94
C CYS A 77 3.09 11.00 11.29
N ILE A 78 3.74 11.90 10.57
CA ILE A 78 5.09 12.36 10.89
C ILE A 78 4.95 13.64 11.70
N ILE A 79 5.63 13.66 12.84
CA ILE A 79 5.74 14.85 13.69
C ILE A 79 6.97 15.63 13.22
N ALA A 80 6.74 16.81 12.67
CA ALA A 80 7.77 17.70 12.11
C ALA A 80 8.09 18.89 13.02
N GLY A 81 7.39 19.04 14.15
CA GLY A 81 7.60 20.09 15.16
C GLY A 81 6.57 19.98 16.27
N ARG A 82 6.57 20.91 17.23
CA ARG A 82 5.66 20.88 18.40
C ARG A 82 4.18 20.90 18.01
N THR A 83 3.86 21.59 16.92
CA THR A 83 2.49 21.77 16.40
C THR A 83 2.37 21.35 14.94
N LYS A 84 3.43 20.78 14.35
CA LYS A 84 3.52 20.47 12.92
C LYS A 84 3.48 18.97 12.72
N THR A 85 2.48 18.50 12.00
CA THR A 85 2.35 17.10 11.59
C THR A 85 2.04 17.03 10.10
N CYS A 86 2.52 16.00 9.41
CA CYS A 86 2.15 15.71 8.04
C CYS A 86 1.95 14.20 7.83
N ARG A 87 1.26 13.82 6.75
CA ARG A 87 1.12 12.40 6.39
C ARG A 87 2.45 11.84 5.85
N PRO A 88 2.72 10.54 6.01
CA PRO A 88 3.89 9.89 5.41
C PRO A 88 4.13 10.24 3.93
N ALA A 89 3.05 10.27 3.14
CA ALA A 89 3.13 10.58 1.73
C ALA A 89 3.34 12.08 1.41
N GLU A 90 2.91 12.99 2.28
CA GLU A 90 3.21 14.43 2.15
C GLU A 90 4.68 14.70 2.43
N HIS A 91 5.22 14.09 3.50
CA HIS A 91 6.65 14.15 3.81
C HIS A 91 7.51 13.60 2.68
N TYR A 92 7.10 12.49 2.06
CA TYR A 92 7.81 11.95 0.89
C TYR A 92 7.90 12.96 -0.26
N ARG A 93 6.84 13.74 -0.51
CA ARG A 93 6.87 14.81 -1.54
C ARG A 93 7.87 15.92 -1.20
N TRP A 94 8.00 16.28 0.08
CA TRP A 94 8.89 17.38 0.52
C TRP A 94 10.38 17.05 0.38
N TYR A 95 10.77 15.79 0.57
CA TYR A 95 12.17 15.37 0.61
C TYR A 95 12.64 14.67 -0.68
N ARG A 96 12.01 14.98 -1.83
CA ARG A 96 12.39 14.47 -3.17
C ARG A 96 13.70 15.07 -3.70
N SER A 97 14.67 15.40 -2.84
CA SER A 97 16.01 15.82 -3.26
C SER A 97 16.84 14.57 -3.59
N ALA A 98 17.57 14.63 -4.70
CA ALA A 98 18.24 13.48 -5.32
C ALA A 98 19.31 12.80 -4.45
N ASP A 99 19.66 13.39 -3.30
CA ASP A 99 20.82 13.00 -2.49
C ASP A 99 20.47 12.61 -1.04
N GLN A 100 19.18 12.59 -0.64
CA GLN A 100 18.79 12.25 0.74
C GLN A 100 18.11 10.88 0.83
N ASN A 101 18.70 10.00 1.66
CA ASN A 101 18.15 8.70 2.02
C ASN A 101 16.76 8.88 2.64
N SER A 102 15.75 8.33 1.99
CA SER A 102 14.33 8.44 2.32
C SER A 102 13.95 7.80 3.67
N SER A 103 13.05 8.41 4.43
CA SER A 103 12.62 8.00 5.77
C SER A 103 11.64 6.82 5.86
N TRP A 104 11.20 6.25 4.74
CA TRP A 104 10.22 5.15 4.73
C TRP A 104 10.62 3.88 5.50
N PRO A 105 11.92 3.48 5.62
CA PRO A 105 12.28 2.31 6.42
C PRO A 105 11.88 2.48 7.89
N SER A 106 12.01 3.69 8.44
CA SER A 106 11.63 4.00 9.82
C SER A 106 10.11 4.02 10.00
N ILE A 107 9.37 4.53 9.01
CA ILE A 107 7.89 4.50 9.02
C ILE A 107 7.40 3.06 9.07
N TRP A 108 7.90 2.18 8.20
CA TRP A 108 7.45 0.78 8.16
C TRP A 108 7.94 -0.01 9.38
N THR A 109 9.09 0.35 9.96
CA THR A 109 9.56 -0.23 11.22
C THR A 109 8.64 0.15 12.38
N ALA A 110 8.30 1.44 12.52
CA ALA A 110 7.36 1.92 13.52
C ALA A 110 5.97 1.30 13.34
N ALA A 111 5.49 1.19 12.10
CA ALA A 111 4.24 0.50 11.76
C ALA A 111 4.26 -0.97 12.19
N SER A 112 5.38 -1.67 11.94
CA SER A 112 5.56 -3.07 12.35
C SER A 112 5.59 -3.24 13.87
N GLN A 113 6.27 -2.35 14.59
CA GLN A 113 6.30 -2.36 16.05
C GLN A 113 4.91 -2.08 16.63
N THR A 114 4.20 -1.09 16.08
CA THR A 114 2.82 -0.74 16.48
C THR A 114 1.88 -1.93 16.25
N PHE A 115 1.97 -2.56 15.08
CA PHE A 115 1.22 -3.78 14.78
C PHE A 115 1.46 -4.86 15.82
N ARG A 116 2.72 -5.14 16.19
CA ARG A 116 3.07 -6.15 17.21
C ARG A 116 2.50 -5.81 18.60
N ILE A 117 2.65 -4.56 19.05
CA ILE A 117 2.13 -4.10 20.34
C ILE A 117 0.61 -4.30 20.38
N VAL A 118 -0.08 -3.79 19.36
CA VAL A 118 -1.55 -3.80 19.31
C VAL A 118 -2.10 -5.22 19.21
N THR A 119 -1.56 -6.06 18.31
CA THR A 119 -2.04 -7.45 18.15
C THR A 119 -1.70 -8.32 19.35
N SER A 120 -0.57 -8.09 20.03
CA SER A 120 -0.27 -8.69 21.33
C SER A 120 -1.28 -8.28 22.40
N ALA A 121 -1.61 -6.99 22.48
CA ALA A 121 -2.59 -6.48 23.43
C ALA A 121 -4.00 -7.03 23.14
N ILE A 122 -4.40 -7.15 21.87
CA ILE A 122 -5.66 -7.80 21.46
C ILE A 122 -5.70 -9.26 21.93
N SER A 123 -4.64 -10.02 21.67
CA SER A 123 -4.57 -11.43 22.10
C SER A 123 -4.65 -11.59 23.63
N ARG A 124 -3.89 -10.76 24.39
CA ARG A 124 -3.86 -10.79 25.87
C ARG A 124 -5.18 -10.35 26.51
N SER A 125 -5.85 -9.36 25.92
CA SER A 125 -7.12 -8.82 26.44
C SER A 125 -8.34 -9.65 26.05
N ARG A 126 -8.25 -10.40 24.94
CA ARG A 126 -9.37 -11.14 24.33
C ARG A 126 -10.58 -10.25 24.01
N ILE A 127 -10.30 -8.97 23.74
CA ILE A 127 -11.29 -7.98 23.35
C ILE A 127 -12.09 -8.47 22.12
N GLN A 128 -13.40 -8.25 22.13
CA GLN A 128 -14.28 -8.70 21.06
C GLN A 128 -14.40 -7.60 20.01
N LEU A 129 -13.61 -7.71 18.94
CA LEU A 129 -13.59 -6.74 17.84
C LEU A 129 -14.51 -7.17 16.70
N GLU A 130 -15.07 -6.17 16.01
CA GLU A 130 -15.82 -6.30 14.77
C GLU A 130 -15.04 -5.75 13.57
N LYS A 131 -14.14 -4.78 13.80
CA LYS A 131 -13.34 -4.14 12.74
C LYS A 131 -11.88 -3.97 13.17
N LEU A 132 -10.95 -4.39 12.32
CA LEU A 132 -9.51 -4.18 12.50
C LEU A 132 -8.94 -3.60 11.21
N GLN A 133 -8.34 -2.42 11.30
CA GLN A 133 -7.78 -1.69 10.17
C GLN A 133 -6.33 -1.34 10.47
N ILE A 134 -5.42 -1.84 9.64
CA ILE A 134 -3.97 -1.68 9.81
C ILE A 134 -3.47 -0.84 8.63
N PHE A 135 -3.41 0.47 8.84
CA PHE A 135 -2.94 1.48 7.88
C PHE A 135 -3.63 1.45 6.49
N PRO A 136 -4.95 1.16 6.36
CA PRO A 136 -5.59 1.04 5.04
C PRO A 136 -5.63 2.38 4.28
N ASP A 137 -5.67 3.49 5.03
CA ASP A 137 -5.89 4.86 4.55
C ASP A 137 -4.65 5.75 4.79
N THR A 138 -3.49 5.14 5.05
CA THR A 138 -2.24 5.84 5.33
C THR A 138 -1.23 5.55 4.22
N PRO A 139 -1.24 6.31 3.10
CA PRO A 139 -0.36 6.05 1.98
C PRO A 139 1.10 6.07 2.41
N LEU A 140 1.90 5.16 1.86
CA LEU A 140 3.30 4.89 2.22
C LEU A 140 3.53 4.39 3.66
N CYS A 141 2.50 3.96 4.40
CA CYS A 141 2.65 3.32 5.70
C CYS A 141 2.18 1.86 5.64
N SER A 142 3.05 0.92 6.01
CA SER A 142 2.72 -0.49 5.92
C SER A 142 3.54 -1.35 6.87
N VAL A 143 3.01 -2.53 7.18
CA VAL A 143 3.70 -3.54 7.99
C VAL A 143 4.51 -4.46 7.07
N GLN A 144 5.77 -4.71 7.39
CA GLN A 144 6.54 -5.66 6.58
C GLN A 144 5.97 -7.07 6.73
N LEU A 145 5.74 -7.76 5.61
CA LEU A 145 5.07 -9.07 5.62
C LEU A 145 5.79 -10.11 6.49
N ARG A 146 7.13 -10.11 6.49
CA ARG A 146 7.96 -10.95 7.38
C ARG A 146 7.65 -10.74 8.87
N HIS A 147 7.44 -9.48 9.30
CA HIS A 147 7.18 -9.15 10.68
C HIS A 147 5.78 -9.61 11.10
N VAL A 148 4.81 -9.66 10.16
CA VAL A 148 3.51 -10.28 10.41
C VAL A 148 3.69 -11.76 10.69
N GLU A 149 4.40 -12.48 9.82
CA GLU A 149 4.63 -13.91 9.98
C GLU A 149 5.39 -14.26 11.27
N ASP A 150 6.52 -13.61 11.53
CA ASP A 150 7.32 -13.82 12.74
C ASP A 150 6.51 -13.54 14.01
N HIS A 151 5.69 -12.49 13.98
CA HIS A 151 4.85 -12.17 15.11
C HIS A 151 3.78 -13.24 15.36
N LEU A 152 3.10 -13.70 14.30
CA LEU A 152 2.07 -14.74 14.43
C LEU A 152 2.64 -16.07 14.92
N ARG A 153 3.90 -16.41 14.59
CA ARG A 153 4.57 -17.62 15.10
C ARG A 153 4.80 -17.60 16.62
N THR A 154 4.98 -16.41 17.20
CA THR A 154 5.30 -16.24 18.63
C THR A 154 4.09 -15.88 19.49
N LEU A 155 2.99 -15.46 18.87
CA LEU A 155 1.78 -15.01 19.55
C LEU A 155 0.94 -16.18 20.09
N ASP A 156 0.31 -16.02 21.26
CA ASP A 156 -0.70 -16.98 21.75
C ASP A 156 -1.90 -16.97 20.82
N SER A 157 -2.00 -18.00 19.97
CA SER A 157 -3.07 -18.14 18.98
C SER A 157 -4.44 -18.27 19.63
N ARG A 158 -4.56 -18.78 20.87
CA ARG A 158 -5.86 -18.94 21.56
C ARG A 158 -6.48 -17.59 21.90
N GLY A 159 -5.67 -16.65 22.39
CA GLY A 159 -6.12 -15.29 22.68
C GLY A 159 -6.59 -14.57 21.42
N LEU A 160 -5.82 -14.70 20.34
CA LEU A 160 -6.14 -14.07 19.06
C LEU A 160 -7.41 -14.67 18.42
N VAL A 161 -7.55 -16.01 18.40
CA VAL A 161 -8.78 -16.69 17.95
C VAL A 161 -10.00 -16.15 18.70
N ALA A 162 -9.91 -16.03 20.04
CA ALA A 162 -11.02 -15.56 20.85
C ALA A 162 -11.38 -14.10 20.57
N ALA A 163 -10.38 -13.24 20.32
CA ALA A 163 -10.57 -11.81 20.04
C ALA A 163 -11.10 -11.54 18.61
N CYS A 164 -10.57 -12.28 17.63
CA CYS A 164 -10.79 -12.03 16.21
C CYS A 164 -12.00 -12.77 15.62
N LYS A 165 -12.60 -13.73 16.34
CA LYS A 165 -13.73 -14.53 15.84
C LYS A 165 -14.92 -13.70 15.33
N ASN A 166 -15.13 -12.50 15.88
CA ASN A 166 -16.25 -11.62 15.55
C ASN A 166 -15.89 -10.53 14.53
N ILE A 167 -14.64 -10.49 14.06
CA ILE A 167 -14.21 -9.50 13.07
C ILE A 167 -14.96 -9.76 11.76
N LYS A 168 -15.62 -8.70 11.28
CA LYS A 168 -16.34 -8.65 10.01
C LYS A 168 -15.56 -7.87 8.95
N SER A 169 -14.73 -6.92 9.36
CA SER A 169 -13.95 -6.08 8.43
C SER A 169 -12.47 -6.05 8.82
N LEU A 170 -11.62 -6.46 7.87
CA LEU A 170 -10.16 -6.42 7.97
C LEU A 170 -9.59 -5.58 6.83
N GLY A 171 -8.76 -4.60 7.18
CA GLY A 171 -7.88 -3.91 6.23
C GLY A 171 -6.43 -4.08 6.67
N LEU A 172 -5.55 -4.43 5.73
CA LEU A 172 -4.13 -4.65 5.99
C LEU A 172 -3.28 -4.08 4.85
N SER A 173 -2.57 -3.00 5.14
CA SER A 173 -1.47 -2.49 4.32
C SER A 173 -0.15 -3.13 4.76
N PHE A 174 0.49 -3.84 3.84
CA PHE A 174 1.75 -4.52 4.06
C PHE A 174 2.77 -4.22 2.97
N SER A 175 4.04 -4.52 3.23
CA SER A 175 5.11 -4.31 2.26
C SER A 175 5.89 -5.57 1.92
N THR A 176 6.55 -5.52 0.77
CA THR A 176 7.66 -6.42 0.44
C THR A 176 8.79 -6.32 1.46
N HIS A 177 9.62 -7.36 1.53
CA HIS A 177 10.81 -7.38 2.38
C HIS A 177 11.77 -6.23 2.03
N ILE A 178 12.18 -5.48 3.05
CA ILE A 178 13.28 -4.53 2.96
C ILE A 178 14.43 -5.10 3.76
N LEU A 179 15.63 -5.19 3.20
CA LEU A 179 16.82 -5.38 4.03
C LEU A 179 17.10 -4.09 4.80
N ILE A 180 16.41 -3.92 5.91
CA ILE A 180 16.92 -3.15 7.04
C ILE A 180 17.83 -4.16 7.74
N GLU A 181 19.15 -3.95 7.71
CA GLU A 181 20.12 -4.78 8.43
C GLU A 181 19.73 -4.73 9.92
N ALA A 182 19.09 -5.81 10.39
CA ALA A 182 18.53 -6.08 11.72
C ALA A 182 17.20 -5.36 12.12
N PRO A 183 16.26 -6.07 12.79
CA PRO A 183 15.24 -5.41 13.62
C PRO A 183 15.94 -4.67 14.77
N PRO A 184 15.37 -3.57 15.30
CA PRO A 184 15.99 -2.85 16.40
C PRO A 184 16.21 -3.81 17.57
N THR A 185 17.47 -3.97 17.98
CA THR A 185 17.80 -4.47 19.32
C THR A 185 17.14 -3.53 20.34
N GLN A 186 16.61 -4.09 21.43
CA GLN A 186 15.98 -3.30 22.50
C GLN A 186 16.89 -2.12 22.88
N GLY A 187 16.37 -0.89 22.74
CA GLY A 187 17.07 0.34 23.11
C GLY A 187 17.77 1.11 21.97
N GLU A 188 17.66 0.69 20.70
CA GLU A 188 18.19 1.49 19.57
C GLU A 188 17.15 2.43 18.95
N CYS A 189 17.51 3.72 18.80
CA CYS A 189 16.65 4.74 18.20
C CYS A 189 16.24 4.37 16.76
N LEU A 190 14.93 4.25 16.52
CA LEU A 190 14.30 3.98 15.21
C LEU A 190 14.78 4.93 14.08
N PHE A 191 15.23 6.13 14.45
CA PHE A 191 15.74 7.15 13.53
C PHE A 191 17.13 6.86 12.97
N ARG A 192 18.01 6.13 13.69
CA ARG A 192 19.39 5.90 13.25
C ARG A 192 19.48 4.99 12.01
N HIS A 193 18.45 4.17 11.80
CA HIS A 193 18.36 3.20 10.70
C HIS A 193 17.66 3.76 9.45
N ALA A 194 16.97 4.91 9.56
CA ALA A 194 16.39 5.63 8.42
C ALA A 194 17.44 5.93 7.33
N PHE A 195 18.67 6.18 7.78
CA PHE A 195 19.80 6.59 6.95
C PHE A 195 20.68 5.42 6.49
N ALA A 196 20.44 4.21 7.00
CA ALA A 196 21.26 3.02 6.74
C ALA A 196 20.74 2.13 5.59
N ALA A 197 19.58 2.45 5.00
CA ALA A 197 19.08 1.75 3.82
C ALA A 197 20.08 1.89 2.67
N LYS A 198 20.84 0.83 2.39
CA LYS A 198 21.86 0.84 1.34
C LYS A 198 21.21 0.89 -0.05
N SER A 199 21.93 1.55 -0.96
CA SER A 199 21.66 1.70 -2.39
C SER A 199 20.96 0.49 -3.04
N PRO A 200 20.01 0.73 -3.99
CA PRO A 200 19.25 -0.33 -4.68
C PRO A 200 20.13 -1.42 -5.34
N TYR A 201 21.40 -1.13 -5.63
CA TYR A 201 22.34 -2.10 -6.17
C TYR A 201 22.72 -3.24 -5.20
N ARG A 202 22.70 -3.02 -3.88
CA ARG A 202 22.96 -4.09 -2.90
C ARG A 202 21.72 -4.91 -2.55
N LEU A 203 20.50 -4.36 -2.75
CA LEU A 203 19.26 -5.14 -2.60
C LEU A 203 19.21 -6.33 -3.58
N ARG A 204 19.71 -6.17 -4.81
CA ARG A 204 19.75 -7.25 -5.82
C ARG A 204 20.48 -8.52 -5.35
N GLN A 205 21.65 -8.38 -4.71
CA GLN A 205 22.48 -9.51 -4.29
C GLN A 205 21.87 -10.34 -3.14
N TYR A 206 20.98 -9.74 -2.35
CA TYR A 206 20.33 -10.42 -1.22
C TYR A 206 18.90 -10.88 -1.55
N LEU A 207 18.21 -10.26 -2.51
CA LEU A 207 16.91 -10.71 -3.03
C LEU A 207 17.02 -11.99 -3.89
N GLU A 208 18.24 -12.41 -4.22
CA GLU A 208 18.56 -13.73 -4.80
C GLU A 208 18.54 -14.86 -3.75
N SER A 209 18.69 -14.54 -2.46
CA SER A 209 18.55 -15.47 -1.33
C SER A 209 17.09 -15.56 -0.92
N ASP A 210 16.36 -16.50 -1.54
CA ASP A 210 15.03 -17.02 -1.20
C ASP A 210 13.97 -15.97 -0.80
N ALA A 211 13.14 -15.59 -1.78
CA ALA A 211 11.82 -15.08 -1.48
C ALA A 211 11.04 -16.16 -0.72
N GLU A 212 11.14 -16.11 0.61
CA GLU A 212 10.40 -16.96 1.54
C GLU A 212 8.93 -17.00 1.12
N ASP A 213 8.28 -18.14 1.34
CA ASP A 213 6.95 -18.37 0.80
C ASP A 213 5.87 -17.45 1.42
N PHE A 214 6.21 -16.66 2.46
CA PHE A 214 5.37 -15.70 3.22
C PHE A 214 3.92 -16.13 3.47
N THR A 215 3.66 -17.43 3.40
CA THR A 215 2.34 -18.03 3.56
C THR A 215 1.89 -17.99 5.01
N GLY A 216 2.84 -17.94 5.95
CA GLY A 216 2.55 -17.83 7.37
C GLY A 216 1.80 -16.53 7.69
N ALA A 217 2.09 -15.43 7.00
CA ALA A 217 1.33 -14.19 7.17
C ALA A 217 -0.16 -14.33 6.80
N ALA A 218 -0.49 -15.16 5.81
CA ALA A 218 -1.88 -15.43 5.41
C ALA A 218 -2.70 -16.16 6.48
N THR A 219 -2.03 -16.81 7.45
CA THR A 219 -2.71 -17.50 8.56
C THR A 219 -3.54 -16.56 9.43
N ILE A 220 -3.25 -15.24 9.40
CA ILE A 220 -4.04 -14.25 10.13
C ILE A 220 -5.54 -14.30 9.77
N LEU A 221 -5.85 -14.64 8.51
CA LEU A 221 -7.22 -14.72 8.01
C LEU A 221 -7.99 -15.91 8.63
N THR A 222 -7.30 -16.95 9.07
CA THR A 222 -7.94 -18.12 9.70
C THR A 222 -8.55 -17.79 11.07
N TYR A 223 -8.09 -16.72 11.72
CA TYR A 223 -8.63 -16.25 12.99
C TYR A 223 -9.94 -15.45 12.85
N MET A 224 -10.38 -15.17 11.62
CA MET A 224 -11.52 -14.28 11.31
C MET A 224 -12.58 -14.99 10.46
N PRO A 225 -13.24 -16.05 10.97
CA PRO A 225 -14.18 -16.86 10.19
C PRO A 225 -15.45 -16.11 9.75
N ASN A 226 -15.76 -14.97 10.39
CA ASN A 226 -16.96 -14.17 10.11
C ASN A 226 -16.69 -12.97 9.19
N LEU A 227 -15.54 -12.94 8.51
CA LEU A 227 -15.14 -11.83 7.67
C LEU A 227 -16.13 -11.61 6.51
N THR A 228 -16.64 -10.38 6.40
CA THR A 228 -17.51 -9.92 5.32
C THR A 228 -16.82 -8.93 4.39
N SER A 229 -15.79 -8.22 4.86
CA SER A 229 -15.02 -7.24 4.08
C SER A 229 -13.52 -7.43 4.30
N LEU A 230 -12.78 -7.60 3.21
CA LEU A 230 -11.33 -7.80 3.20
C LEU A 230 -10.67 -6.79 2.26
N ASP A 231 -9.76 -5.98 2.80
CA ASP A 231 -8.92 -5.07 2.03
C ASP A 231 -7.44 -5.40 2.26
N LEU A 232 -6.75 -5.75 1.18
CA LEU A 232 -5.32 -6.08 1.19
C LEU A 232 -4.59 -5.12 0.26
N HIS A 233 -3.61 -4.42 0.82
CA HIS A 233 -2.81 -3.44 0.09
C HIS A 233 -1.33 -3.74 0.22
N LEU A 234 -0.67 -3.99 -0.91
CA LEU A 234 0.77 -4.19 -0.98
C LEU A 234 1.49 -2.93 -1.45
N HIS A 235 2.28 -2.33 -0.56
CA HIS A 235 3.30 -1.36 -0.91
C HIS A 235 4.58 -2.08 -1.36
N HIS A 236 5.18 -1.63 -2.46
CA HIS A 236 6.37 -2.27 -3.02
C HIS A 236 7.43 -1.25 -3.41
N LEU A 237 8.71 -1.64 -3.28
CA LEU A 237 9.86 -0.80 -3.60
C LEU A 237 10.48 -1.08 -4.97
N ASP A 238 10.29 -2.28 -5.51
CA ASP A 238 10.92 -2.71 -6.75
C ASP A 238 10.01 -3.67 -7.53
N ASN A 239 9.63 -3.23 -8.74
CA ASN A 239 8.81 -4.01 -9.67
C ASN A 239 9.53 -5.27 -10.16
N LEU A 240 10.86 -5.32 -10.10
CA LEU A 240 11.66 -6.44 -10.61
C LEU A 240 11.52 -7.72 -9.77
N VAL A 241 11.22 -7.58 -8.47
CA VAL A 241 11.04 -8.74 -7.57
C VAL A 241 9.59 -9.01 -7.22
N LEU A 242 8.68 -8.11 -7.63
CA LEU A 242 7.25 -8.21 -7.38
C LEU A 242 6.67 -9.57 -7.85
N PRO A 243 7.04 -10.14 -9.01
CA PRO A 243 6.56 -11.47 -9.41
C PRO A 243 6.79 -12.60 -8.40
N LYS A 244 7.82 -12.50 -7.54
CA LYS A 244 8.13 -13.51 -6.53
C LYS A 244 7.10 -13.56 -5.40
N TYR A 245 6.32 -12.49 -5.17
CA TYR A 245 5.33 -12.40 -4.09
C TYR A 245 3.97 -13.03 -4.44
N THR A 246 3.81 -13.58 -5.64
CA THR A 246 2.59 -14.27 -6.07
C THR A 246 2.22 -15.47 -5.17
N LYS A 247 3.20 -16.06 -4.48
CA LYS A 247 3.02 -17.25 -3.64
C LYS A 247 2.09 -17.02 -2.43
N ALA A 248 2.15 -15.85 -1.80
CA ALA A 248 1.33 -15.54 -0.63
C ALA A 248 -0.17 -15.57 -1.00
N PHE A 249 -0.54 -14.90 -2.10
CA PHE A 249 -1.94 -14.94 -2.58
C PHE A 249 -2.32 -16.31 -3.15
N ALA A 250 -1.38 -17.02 -3.78
CA ALA A 250 -1.62 -18.39 -4.21
C ALA A 250 -2.02 -19.29 -3.02
N HIS A 251 -1.36 -19.13 -1.87
CA HIS A 251 -1.75 -19.82 -0.65
C HIS A 251 -3.12 -19.39 -0.14
N ILE A 252 -3.42 -18.09 -0.12
CA ILE A 252 -4.75 -17.57 0.26
C ILE A 252 -5.85 -18.23 -0.59
N SER A 253 -5.68 -18.25 -1.91
CA SER A 253 -6.65 -18.84 -2.85
C SER A 253 -6.91 -20.33 -2.61
N ARG A 254 -5.87 -21.10 -2.25
CA ARG A 254 -5.99 -22.55 -2.06
C ARG A 254 -6.49 -22.93 -0.68
N SER A 255 -6.00 -22.26 0.36
CA SER A 255 -6.12 -22.71 1.76
C SER A 255 -7.17 -21.96 2.56
N ILE A 256 -7.49 -20.72 2.20
CA ILE A 256 -8.38 -19.85 2.99
C ILE A 256 -9.79 -19.88 2.41
N ARG A 257 -10.79 -20.02 3.29
CA ARG A 257 -12.22 -20.01 2.94
C ARG A 257 -12.95 -19.02 3.81
N LEU A 258 -13.44 -17.94 3.20
CA LEU A 258 -14.15 -16.85 3.86
C LEU A 258 -15.62 -16.89 3.44
N GLY A 259 -16.39 -17.84 3.99
CA GLY A 259 -17.76 -18.13 3.53
C GLY A 259 -18.77 -16.98 3.65
N ARG A 260 -18.42 -15.93 4.39
CA ARG A 260 -19.26 -14.72 4.56
C ARG A 260 -18.74 -13.51 3.80
N LEU A 261 -17.67 -13.65 3.02
CA LEU A 261 -17.07 -12.54 2.28
C LEU A 261 -18.08 -11.95 1.29
N ARG A 262 -18.20 -10.62 1.33
CA ARG A 262 -19.08 -9.80 0.47
C ARG A 262 -18.27 -8.74 -0.27
N GLU A 263 -17.28 -8.16 0.39
CA GLU A 263 -16.44 -7.11 -0.19
C GLU A 263 -14.99 -7.57 -0.23
N LEU A 264 -14.36 -7.43 -1.39
CA LEU A 264 -12.95 -7.72 -1.59
C LEU A 264 -12.27 -6.53 -2.27
N SER A 265 -11.21 -6.03 -1.65
CA SER A 265 -10.30 -5.03 -2.23
C SER A 265 -8.88 -5.58 -2.26
N LEU A 266 -8.30 -5.64 -3.45
CA LEU A 266 -6.92 -6.04 -3.69
C LEU A 266 -6.19 -4.87 -4.34
N ARG A 267 -5.13 -4.40 -3.70
CA ARG A 267 -4.39 -3.18 -4.10
C ARG A 267 -2.89 -3.45 -4.20
N GLY A 268 -2.26 -3.10 -5.32
CA GLY A 268 -0.80 -3.16 -5.51
C GLY A 268 -0.18 -4.57 -5.56
N LEU A 269 -1.01 -5.61 -5.71
CA LEU A 269 -0.59 -7.02 -5.57
C LEU A 269 -0.13 -7.64 -6.90
N PRO A 270 0.96 -8.43 -6.91
CA PRO A 270 1.29 -9.34 -8.00
C PRO A 270 0.46 -10.61 -7.90
N LEU A 271 -0.34 -10.88 -8.93
CA LEU A 271 -1.29 -11.99 -8.94
C LEU A 271 -1.14 -12.82 -10.21
N ARG A 272 -1.38 -14.12 -10.12
CA ARG A 272 -1.50 -14.98 -11.30
C ARG A 272 -2.98 -15.18 -11.64
N PRO A 273 -3.37 -15.24 -12.93
CA PRO A 273 -4.77 -15.37 -13.34
C PRO A 273 -5.49 -16.56 -12.69
N ASP A 274 -4.83 -17.71 -12.64
CA ASP A 274 -5.35 -18.95 -12.07
C ASP A 274 -5.67 -18.82 -10.57
N ASN A 275 -4.82 -18.11 -9.81
CA ASN A 275 -5.05 -17.88 -8.38
C ASN A 275 -6.21 -16.90 -8.13
N ILE A 276 -6.35 -15.85 -8.96
CA ILE A 276 -7.50 -14.92 -8.87
C ILE A 276 -8.79 -15.67 -9.16
N VAL A 277 -8.85 -16.39 -10.28
CA VAL A 277 -10.02 -17.18 -10.68
C VAL A 277 -10.38 -18.21 -9.61
N LEU A 278 -9.38 -18.93 -9.06
CA LEU A 278 -9.60 -19.89 -7.98
C LEU A 278 -10.19 -19.22 -6.74
N PHE A 279 -9.66 -18.06 -6.34
CA PHE A 279 -10.17 -17.31 -5.19
C PHE A 279 -11.61 -16.87 -5.43
N LEU A 280 -11.92 -16.24 -6.57
CA LEU A 280 -13.26 -15.73 -6.87
C LEU A 280 -14.30 -16.85 -6.96
N LYS A 281 -13.97 -17.98 -7.62
CA LYS A 281 -14.85 -19.15 -7.69
C LYS A 281 -15.13 -19.78 -6.32
N SER A 282 -14.15 -19.70 -5.41
CA SER A 282 -14.31 -20.21 -4.04
C SER A 282 -15.15 -19.26 -3.14
N HIS A 283 -15.43 -18.04 -3.60
CA HIS A 283 -16.16 -17.01 -2.87
C HIS A 283 -17.29 -16.39 -3.72
N PRO A 284 -18.29 -17.17 -4.15
CA PRO A 284 -19.35 -16.72 -5.05
C PRO A 284 -20.30 -15.68 -4.44
N THR A 285 -20.17 -15.41 -3.13
CA THR A 285 -21.00 -14.46 -2.38
C THR A 285 -20.50 -13.02 -2.43
N ILE A 286 -19.35 -12.76 -3.06
CA ILE A 286 -18.81 -11.41 -3.21
C ILE A 286 -19.78 -10.55 -4.03
N THR A 287 -20.17 -9.41 -3.45
CA THR A 287 -21.05 -8.40 -4.05
C THR A 287 -20.27 -7.17 -4.52
N LYS A 288 -19.11 -6.88 -3.92
CA LYS A 288 -18.24 -5.77 -4.31
C LYS A 288 -16.80 -6.25 -4.51
N LEU A 289 -16.23 -5.99 -5.69
CA LEU A 289 -14.86 -6.33 -6.04
C LEU A 289 -14.09 -5.09 -6.48
N THR A 290 -12.94 -4.84 -5.86
CA THR A 290 -12.00 -3.78 -6.21
C THR A 290 -10.65 -4.41 -6.54
N LEU A 291 -10.16 -4.17 -7.76
CA LEU A 291 -8.82 -4.53 -8.21
C LEU A 291 -8.10 -3.25 -8.63
N ASP A 292 -7.07 -2.86 -7.89
CA ASP A 292 -6.35 -1.60 -8.10
C ASP A 292 -4.83 -1.82 -8.12
N GLY A 293 -4.14 -1.32 -9.14
CA GLY A 293 -2.69 -1.46 -9.26
C GLY A 293 -2.21 -2.91 -9.32
N ILE A 294 -3.02 -3.82 -9.88
CA ILE A 294 -2.67 -5.25 -9.94
C ILE A 294 -1.67 -5.51 -11.06
N LEU A 295 -0.58 -6.20 -10.72
CA LEU A 295 0.36 -6.75 -11.69
C LEU A 295 0.01 -8.21 -11.97
N LEU A 296 -0.41 -8.50 -13.20
CA LEU A 296 -0.68 -9.87 -13.61
C LEU A 296 0.61 -10.58 -14.04
N VAL A 297 0.97 -11.65 -13.32
CA VAL A 297 2.22 -12.41 -13.51
C VAL A 297 1.92 -13.69 -14.28
N GLY A 298 2.35 -13.71 -15.54
CA GLY A 298 2.06 -14.80 -16.48
C GLY A 298 0.59 -14.84 -16.94
N GLY A 299 0.38 -14.94 -18.25
CA GLY A 299 -0.95 -15.09 -18.86
C GLY A 299 -1.63 -13.75 -19.20
N SER A 300 -2.96 -13.76 -19.30
CA SER A 300 -3.77 -12.59 -19.70
C SER A 300 -4.94 -12.35 -18.73
N TRP A 301 -5.52 -11.15 -18.81
CA TRP A 301 -6.69 -10.77 -18.00
C TRP A 301 -7.99 -11.47 -18.42
N SER A 302 -8.09 -11.98 -19.66
CA SER A 302 -9.33 -12.54 -20.20
C SER A 302 -9.97 -13.63 -19.31
N PRO A 303 -9.23 -14.64 -18.79
CA PRO A 303 -9.82 -15.65 -17.90
C PRO A 303 -10.35 -15.08 -16.59
N VAL A 304 -9.74 -13.99 -16.10
CA VAL A 304 -10.17 -13.29 -14.88
C VAL A 304 -11.47 -12.55 -15.15
N PHE A 305 -11.54 -11.80 -16.26
CA PHE A 305 -12.74 -11.09 -16.68
C PHE A 305 -13.92 -12.03 -16.93
N SER A 306 -13.74 -13.13 -17.66
CA SER A 306 -14.80 -14.13 -17.85
C SER A 306 -15.25 -14.77 -16.53
N CYS A 307 -14.34 -14.91 -15.55
CA CYS A 307 -14.73 -15.37 -14.22
C CYS A 307 -15.57 -14.33 -13.48
N ILE A 308 -15.24 -13.04 -13.59
CA ILE A 308 -15.95 -11.94 -12.94
C ILE A 308 -17.36 -11.79 -13.51
N GLU A 309 -17.52 -11.85 -14.83
CA GLU A 309 -18.82 -11.79 -15.52
C GLU A 309 -19.81 -12.86 -15.05
N THR A 310 -19.28 -14.03 -14.69
CA THR A 310 -20.08 -15.19 -14.25
C THR A 310 -20.34 -15.22 -12.74
N MET A 311 -19.86 -14.22 -11.98
CA MET A 311 -20.10 -14.16 -10.54
C MET A 311 -21.57 -13.85 -10.23
N PRO A 312 -22.29 -14.71 -9.48
CA PRO A 312 -23.74 -14.59 -9.34
C PRO A 312 -24.17 -13.40 -8.47
N ALA A 313 -23.41 -13.10 -7.42
CA ALA A 313 -23.74 -12.08 -6.43
C ALA A 313 -23.12 -10.71 -6.72
N LEU A 314 -22.24 -10.59 -7.71
CA LEU A 314 -21.48 -9.35 -7.94
C LEU A 314 -22.39 -8.22 -8.41
N GLU A 315 -22.27 -7.08 -7.75
CA GLU A 315 -23.09 -5.87 -7.95
C GLU A 315 -22.26 -4.65 -8.34
N SER A 316 -21.03 -4.58 -7.83
CA SER A 316 -20.12 -3.46 -8.04
C SER A 316 -18.71 -3.97 -8.32
N LEU A 317 -18.12 -3.45 -9.38
CA LEU A 317 -16.76 -3.75 -9.80
C LEU A 317 -15.99 -2.44 -10.00
N HIS A 318 -14.86 -2.31 -9.32
CA HIS A 318 -13.90 -1.24 -9.55
C HIS A 318 -12.61 -1.84 -10.10
N LEU A 319 -12.18 -1.37 -11.26
CA LEU A 319 -10.91 -1.72 -11.88
C LEU A 319 -10.06 -0.47 -12.02
N SER A 320 -8.83 -0.50 -11.52
CA SER A 320 -7.87 0.59 -11.68
C SER A 320 -6.46 0.05 -11.92
N SER A 321 -5.74 0.67 -12.85
CA SER A 321 -4.30 0.48 -13.08
C SER A 321 -3.89 -1.00 -13.21
N LEU A 322 -4.70 -1.80 -13.91
CA LEU A 322 -4.44 -3.21 -14.15
C LEU A 322 -3.32 -3.39 -15.16
N SER A 323 -2.30 -4.19 -14.88
CA SER A 323 -1.15 -4.37 -15.77
C SER A 323 -0.77 -5.84 -15.97
N THR A 324 0.08 -6.10 -16.96
CA THR A 324 0.72 -7.41 -17.18
C THR A 324 2.21 -7.33 -16.84
N GLU A 325 2.90 -8.47 -16.77
CA GLU A 325 4.35 -8.56 -16.52
C GLU A 325 5.23 -7.77 -17.51
N TYR A 326 4.67 -7.43 -18.68
CA TYR A 326 5.30 -6.56 -19.68
C TYR A 326 5.04 -5.06 -19.41
N HIS A 327 4.49 -4.71 -18.25
CA HIS A 327 4.14 -3.35 -17.81
C HIS A 327 3.15 -2.61 -18.72
N HIS A 328 2.39 -3.33 -19.54
CA HIS A 328 1.29 -2.77 -20.31
C HIS A 328 0.05 -2.58 -19.41
N VAL A 329 -0.35 -1.33 -19.19
CA VAL A 329 -1.61 -0.97 -18.51
C VAL A 329 -2.80 -1.33 -19.39
N THR A 330 -3.70 -2.16 -18.88
CA THR A 330 -4.91 -2.57 -19.60
C THR A 330 -5.78 -1.34 -19.88
N ASN A 331 -6.10 -1.10 -21.14
CA ASN A 331 -7.08 -0.11 -21.51
C ASN A 331 -8.46 -0.65 -21.15
N LEU A 332 -9.16 -0.01 -20.23
CA LEU A 332 -10.50 -0.38 -19.75
C LEU A 332 -11.61 0.28 -20.58
N ASP A 333 -11.26 0.90 -21.72
CA ASP A 333 -12.22 1.44 -22.69
C ASP A 333 -12.98 0.28 -23.36
N PRO A 334 -14.32 0.20 -23.26
CA PRO A 334 -15.10 -0.91 -23.81
C PRO A 334 -15.03 -0.98 -25.34
N MET A 335 -15.03 -2.20 -25.89
CA MET A 335 -14.94 -2.41 -27.33
C MET A 335 -16.16 -1.87 -28.09
N GLU A 336 -17.37 -2.17 -27.60
CA GLU A 336 -18.64 -1.93 -28.32
C GLU A 336 -19.32 -0.58 -28.01
N ARG A 337 -18.76 0.23 -27.11
CA ARG A 337 -19.34 1.52 -26.74
C ARG A 337 -18.38 2.65 -27.06
N THR A 338 -18.88 3.70 -27.69
CA THR A 338 -18.33 5.03 -27.49
C THR A 338 -18.70 5.42 -26.06
N CYS A 339 -17.86 5.06 -25.09
CA CYS A 339 -17.86 5.80 -23.85
C CYS A 339 -17.49 7.24 -24.25
N GLU A 340 -18.37 8.21 -24.02
CA GLU A 340 -17.93 9.60 -23.96
C GLU A 340 -17.00 9.66 -22.75
N VAL A 341 -15.72 9.34 -22.98
CA VAL A 341 -14.68 9.57 -21.98
C VAL A 341 -14.69 11.07 -21.80
N ASP A 342 -15.07 11.51 -20.60
CA ASP A 342 -14.86 12.89 -20.24
C ASP A 342 -13.34 13.13 -20.24
N LEU A 343 -12.84 13.68 -21.35
CA LEU A 343 -11.44 14.03 -21.54
C LEU A 343 -11.02 15.18 -20.60
N GLN A 344 -11.91 15.66 -19.72
CA GLN A 344 -11.53 16.54 -18.61
C GLN A 344 -11.24 15.74 -17.33
N ASP A 345 -11.76 14.52 -17.19
CA ASP A 345 -11.54 13.64 -16.03
C ASP A 345 -10.20 12.89 -16.14
N ARG A 346 -9.10 13.62 -15.93
CA ARG A 346 -7.72 13.09 -15.95
C ARG A 346 -7.44 12.03 -14.86
N GLU A 347 -8.39 11.77 -13.96
CA GLU A 347 -8.26 10.74 -12.92
C GLU A 347 -8.56 9.33 -13.45
N LYS A 348 -9.13 9.23 -14.65
CA LYS A 348 -9.54 7.94 -15.21
C LYS A 348 -8.78 7.51 -16.45
N TRP A 349 -8.14 8.43 -17.16
CA TRP A 349 -7.46 8.13 -18.43
C TRP A 349 -6.14 8.90 -18.60
N VAL A 350 -5.26 8.37 -19.45
CA VAL A 350 -4.00 9.01 -19.85
C VAL A 350 -3.89 9.06 -21.38
N THR A 351 -3.32 10.14 -21.91
CA THR A 351 -2.94 10.23 -23.33
C THR A 351 -1.81 9.26 -23.66
N CYS A 352 -1.89 8.61 -24.81
CA CYS A 352 -0.83 7.76 -25.38
C CYS A 352 -0.60 8.19 -26.83
N GLY A 353 0.55 7.87 -27.41
CA GLY A 353 0.99 8.44 -28.70
C GLY A 353 -0.10 8.54 -29.78
N ASP A 354 -0.86 7.47 -29.99
CA ASP A 354 -1.92 7.41 -31.00
C ASP A 354 -3.35 7.29 -30.41
N GLY A 355 -3.55 7.60 -29.12
CA GLY A 355 -4.86 7.47 -28.48
C GLY A 355 -4.89 7.77 -26.98
N HIS A 356 -5.74 7.06 -26.24
CA HIS A 356 -5.82 7.14 -24.78
C HIS A 356 -5.96 5.75 -24.16
N ILE A 357 -5.56 5.65 -22.89
CA ILE A 357 -5.79 4.49 -22.04
C ILE A 357 -6.72 4.93 -20.93
N LEU A 358 -7.93 4.37 -20.88
CA LEU A 358 -8.79 4.45 -19.70
C LEU A 358 -8.25 3.45 -18.68
N TYR A 359 -7.61 3.93 -17.61
CA TYR A 359 -6.97 3.07 -16.62
C TYR A 359 -7.81 2.86 -15.36
N THR A 360 -8.88 3.64 -15.16
CA THR A 360 -9.83 3.45 -14.04
C THR A 360 -11.27 3.34 -14.56
N ARG A 361 -12.03 2.37 -14.04
CA ARG A 361 -13.44 2.15 -14.39
C ARG A 361 -14.22 1.52 -13.23
N ASP A 362 -15.36 2.14 -12.90
CA ASP A 362 -16.40 1.58 -12.04
C ASP A 362 -17.52 1.01 -12.90
N MET A 363 -18.06 -0.14 -12.51
CA MET A 363 -19.13 -0.84 -13.22
C MET A 363 -20.18 -1.39 -12.26
N CYS A 364 -21.44 -1.23 -12.65
CA CYS A 364 -22.58 -1.85 -11.98
C CYS A 364 -22.89 -3.26 -12.53
N ARG A 365 -23.80 -3.98 -11.87
CA ARG A 365 -24.23 -5.34 -12.24
C ARG A 365 -24.64 -5.46 -13.70
N GLU A 366 -25.37 -4.48 -14.23
CA GLU A 366 -25.88 -4.47 -15.60
C GLU A 366 -24.74 -4.36 -16.61
N GLU A 367 -23.74 -3.52 -16.34
CA GLU A 367 -22.55 -3.38 -17.18
C GLU A 367 -21.65 -4.61 -17.13
N ILE A 368 -21.46 -5.19 -15.94
CA ILE A 368 -20.67 -6.43 -15.78
C ILE A 368 -21.27 -7.57 -16.63
N ARG A 369 -22.60 -7.68 -16.68
CA ARG A 369 -23.31 -8.72 -17.44
C ARG A 369 -23.28 -8.53 -18.96
N GLN A 370 -22.92 -7.33 -19.42
CA GLN A 370 -22.78 -7.04 -20.85
C GLN A 370 -21.44 -7.53 -21.41
N GLY A 371 -20.52 -7.98 -20.55
CA GLY A 371 -19.18 -8.42 -20.92
C GLY A 371 -18.12 -7.38 -20.57
N LEU A 372 -16.94 -7.87 -20.21
CA LEU A 372 -15.74 -7.11 -19.86
C LEU A 372 -14.72 -7.20 -21.00
N ASP A 373 -15.18 -6.88 -22.21
CA ASP A 373 -14.36 -6.81 -23.41
C ASP A 373 -13.85 -5.39 -23.63
N PHE A 374 -12.54 -5.21 -23.45
CA PHE A 374 -11.89 -3.92 -23.57
C PHE A 374 -11.03 -3.81 -24.83
N ARG A 375 -10.86 -2.57 -25.29
CA ARG A 375 -10.05 -2.26 -26.47
C ARG A 375 -8.59 -2.60 -26.21
N PRO A 376 -7.85 -3.05 -27.24
CA PRO A 376 -6.41 -3.17 -27.14
C PRO A 376 -5.79 -1.80 -26.85
N GLN A 377 -4.55 -1.80 -26.34
CA GLN A 377 -3.80 -0.55 -26.21
C GLN A 377 -3.61 0.11 -27.59
N PRO A 378 -3.73 1.44 -27.68
CA PRO A 378 -3.42 2.18 -28.90
C PRO A 378 -1.89 2.18 -29.14
N GLY A 379 -1.41 1.13 -29.81
CA GLY A 379 -0.02 0.98 -30.28
C GLY A 379 1.00 0.57 -29.20
N PRO A 380 2.23 0.18 -29.61
CA PRO A 380 3.32 -0.22 -28.70
C PRO A 380 4.02 0.97 -28.03
N ARG A 381 3.59 2.21 -28.31
CA ARG A 381 4.23 3.41 -27.78
C ARG A 381 3.74 3.63 -26.35
N ASN A 382 4.65 3.38 -25.42
CA ASN A 382 4.63 3.80 -24.03
C ASN A 382 3.82 5.08 -23.77
N ILE A 383 3.18 5.10 -22.60
CA ILE A 383 2.53 6.29 -22.02
C ILE A 383 3.62 7.37 -21.92
N TRP A 384 3.58 8.39 -22.80
CA TRP A 384 4.54 9.50 -22.83
C TRP A 384 3.81 10.78 -23.25
N GLY A 385 3.15 11.43 -22.29
CA GLY A 385 2.58 12.78 -22.38
C GLY A 385 2.60 13.44 -20.99
N ASP A 386 2.27 14.73 -20.89
CA ASP A 386 2.33 15.44 -19.60
C ASP A 386 1.44 14.81 -18.50
N ASP A 387 0.29 14.23 -18.90
CA ASP A 387 -0.64 13.51 -18.02
C ASP A 387 -0.09 12.17 -17.50
N THR A 388 0.95 11.65 -18.15
CA THR A 388 1.63 10.42 -17.74
C THR A 388 2.34 10.60 -16.40
N TRP A 389 2.91 11.79 -16.17
CA TRP A 389 3.59 12.09 -14.92
C TRP A 389 2.63 12.07 -13.74
N VAL A 390 1.43 12.62 -13.90
CA VAL A 390 0.39 12.61 -12.86
C VAL A 390 -0.02 11.18 -12.53
N TYR A 391 -0.22 10.33 -13.54
CA TYR A 391 -0.50 8.91 -13.35
C TYR A 391 0.62 8.19 -12.57
N PHE A 392 1.89 8.40 -12.96
CA PHE A 392 3.00 7.80 -12.23
C PHE A 392 3.12 8.36 -10.82
N GLU A 393 2.97 9.67 -10.60
CA GLU A 393 2.97 10.27 -9.26
C GLU A 393 1.86 9.72 -8.36
N ARG A 394 0.67 9.46 -8.91
CA ARG A 394 -0.43 8.79 -8.21
C ARG A 394 -0.06 7.35 -7.85
N THR A 395 0.38 6.56 -8.83
CA THR A 395 0.81 5.17 -8.62
C THR A 395 1.90 5.08 -7.54
N GLN A 396 2.80 6.06 -7.55
CA GLN A 396 3.88 6.22 -6.59
C GLN A 396 3.40 6.57 -5.19
N TYR A 397 2.39 7.43 -5.09
CA TYR A 397 1.75 7.81 -3.84
C TYR A 397 0.95 6.64 -3.24
N GLU A 398 0.25 5.89 -4.08
CA GLU A 398 -0.63 4.79 -3.67
C GLU A 398 0.17 3.52 -3.35
N PHE A 399 1.03 3.06 -4.26
CA PHE A 399 1.68 1.74 -4.18
C PHE A 399 3.21 1.78 -3.96
N GLY A 400 3.84 2.93 -4.25
CA GLY A 400 5.29 3.15 -4.16
C GLY A 400 5.83 3.38 -2.74
N PRO A 401 7.12 3.75 -2.57
CA PRO A 401 7.76 4.84 -3.30
C PRO A 401 8.45 4.42 -4.61
N PRO A 402 8.49 5.32 -5.61
CA PRO A 402 9.40 5.23 -6.74
C PRO A 402 10.82 5.60 -6.33
N LEU A 403 11.81 5.02 -7.01
CA LEU A 403 12.90 5.78 -7.61
C LEU A 403 13.64 4.94 -8.65
N ARG A 404 13.24 5.14 -9.90
CA ARG A 404 14.09 5.32 -11.10
C ARG A 404 13.14 5.65 -12.25
N VAL A 405 12.72 6.90 -12.34
CA VAL A 405 12.46 7.42 -13.69
C VAL A 405 13.84 7.66 -14.27
N TRP A 406 14.33 6.66 -15.01
CA TRP A 406 15.38 6.76 -16.02
C TRP A 406 16.47 7.80 -15.73
N LYS A 407 17.63 7.36 -15.23
CA LYS A 407 18.85 8.00 -15.71
C LYS A 407 18.90 7.71 -17.21
N TRP A 408 18.40 8.68 -17.99
CA TRP A 408 18.57 8.75 -19.42
C TRP A 408 20.07 8.99 -19.64
N GLU A 409 20.84 7.92 -19.86
CA GLU A 409 22.03 8.07 -20.69
C GLU A 409 21.51 8.06 -22.12
N PRO A 410 21.70 9.14 -22.90
CA PRO A 410 21.46 9.07 -24.32
C PRO A 410 22.24 7.88 -24.84
N LEU A 411 21.60 7.00 -25.60
CA LEU A 411 22.32 6.12 -26.49
C LEU A 411 23.22 7.03 -27.33
N VAL A 412 24.52 7.01 -27.03
CA VAL A 412 25.52 7.48 -27.97
C VAL A 412 25.39 6.53 -29.15
N GLU A 413 24.76 7.00 -30.22
CA GLU A 413 24.86 6.39 -31.53
C GLU A 413 26.34 6.39 -31.92
N ASN A 414 27.01 5.30 -31.59
CA ASN A 414 28.18 4.84 -32.31
C ASN A 414 27.76 3.58 -33.06
N MET A 415 27.08 3.78 -34.19
CA MET A 415 27.39 3.17 -35.47
C MET A 415 26.47 3.70 -36.57
#